data_AF-A0A432HZT2-F1
#
_entry.id   AF-A0A432HZT2-F1
#
_cell.length_a   1.000
_cell.length_b   1.000
_cell.length_c   1.000
_cell.angle_alpha   90.00
_cell.angle_beta   90.00
_cell.angle_gamma   90.00
#
_symmetry.space_group_name_H-M   'P 1'
#
loop_
_entity.id
_entity.type
_entity.pdbx_description
1 polymer ?
#
loop_
_entity_poly.entity_id
_entity_poly.type
_entity_poly.pdbx_seq_one_letter_code
_entity_poly.pdbx_strand_id
1 'polypeptide(L)'
;MPARLIFLLPVLLLFLVVPPAVRLLTEWFWFGEVDYTGIFIQTLKAKASVGGVVFLVAFLALFFNFRLALRRVTQPFVLFPGGGDIKPVVLNQRQFALLGTGIAALLALVLGIFASNEWLTWLKYSNAEPFGQTDPLFFRDVSFYIFTLPFYTVARNLALAVVVLSLIGSTAAYVVSGTLALDPGRGLIVGAEARRHLGLIVAGLFLLLAWGAFLDVPRLLTTPAGNLLHGASYVDVVLRVPMFYVLLGVALLSAALSAATAFTSRNAPIIAAVG
;
A
#
# COMPACT_ATOMS: atom_id res chain seq x y z
N MET A 1 -1.92 -0.82 -37.69
CA MET A 1 -2.33 -0.63 -36.28
C MET A 1 -1.51 0.39 -35.45
N PRO A 2 -0.26 0.82 -35.79
CA PRO A 2 0.49 1.75 -34.91
C PRO A 2 0.00 3.21 -34.99
N ALA A 3 -0.57 3.65 -36.12
CA ALA A 3 -1.01 5.04 -36.30
C ALA A 3 -2.11 5.47 -35.31
N ARG A 4 -3.06 4.58 -34.96
CA ARG A 4 -4.12 4.90 -33.99
C ARG A 4 -3.57 5.08 -32.56
N LEU A 5 -2.58 4.28 -32.17
CA LEU A 5 -1.90 4.40 -30.87
C LEU A 5 -1.13 5.72 -30.73
N ILE A 6 -0.54 6.22 -31.84
CA ILE A 6 0.19 7.49 -31.88
C ILE A 6 -0.76 8.70 -31.67
N PHE A 7 -2.01 8.63 -32.12
CA PHE A 7 -3.00 9.68 -31.87
C PHE A 7 -3.75 9.52 -30.53
N LEU A 8 -3.92 8.29 -30.04
CA LEU A 8 -4.58 8.03 -28.76
C LEU A 8 -3.74 8.45 -27.54
N LEU A 9 -2.41 8.29 -27.60
CA LEU A 9 -1.51 8.64 -26.50
C LEU A 9 -1.54 10.14 -26.14
N PRO A 10 -1.42 11.07 -27.10
CA PRO A 10 -1.53 12.50 -26.85
C PRO A 10 -2.91 12.90 -26.34
N VAL A 11 -3.98 12.32 -26.89
CA VAL A 11 -5.36 12.59 -26.47
C VAL A 11 -5.58 12.14 -25.04
N LEU A 12 -5.11 10.95 -24.67
CA LEU A 12 -5.14 10.44 -23.30
C LEU A 12 -4.36 11.34 -22.34
N LEU A 13 -3.15 11.77 -22.74
CA LEU A 13 -2.33 12.70 -21.96
C LEU A 13 -3.04 14.04 -21.73
N LEU A 14 -3.60 14.62 -22.78
CA LEU A 14 -4.42 15.85 -22.70
C LEU A 14 -5.60 15.66 -21.75
N PHE A 15 -6.35 14.56 -21.89
CA PHE A 15 -7.49 14.25 -21.04
C PHE A 15 -7.10 14.09 -19.56
N LEU A 16 -5.91 13.57 -19.28
CA LEU A 16 -5.41 13.40 -17.92
C LEU A 16 -4.91 14.72 -17.30
N VAL A 17 -4.29 15.60 -18.10
CA VAL A 17 -3.60 16.81 -17.62
C VAL A 17 -4.49 18.05 -17.61
N VAL A 18 -5.38 18.21 -18.59
CA VAL A 18 -6.19 19.43 -18.73
C VAL A 18 -7.16 19.64 -17.57
N PRO A 19 -7.99 18.67 -17.15
CA PRO A 19 -8.94 18.89 -16.05
C PRO A 19 -8.28 19.36 -14.73
N PRO A 20 -7.20 18.74 -14.22
CA PRO A 20 -6.54 19.23 -13.02
C PRO A 20 -5.83 20.57 -13.23
N ALA A 21 -5.29 20.85 -14.43
CA ALA A 21 -4.68 22.14 -14.74
C ALA A 21 -5.70 23.27 -14.73
N VAL A 22 -6.87 23.08 -15.36
CA VAL A 22 -7.96 24.05 -15.35
C VAL A 22 -8.42 24.31 -13.93
N ARG A 23 -8.65 23.27 -13.13
CA ARG A 23 -9.04 23.43 -11.72
C ARG A 23 -7.99 24.22 -10.93
N LEU A 24 -6.71 23.92 -11.11
CA LEU A 24 -5.62 24.62 -10.43
C LEU A 24 -5.55 26.10 -10.82
N LEU A 25 -5.77 26.43 -12.09
CA LEU A 25 -5.83 27.81 -12.56
C LEU A 25 -7.04 28.55 -12.02
N THR A 26 -8.23 27.93 -12.04
CA THR A 26 -9.45 28.52 -11.47
C THR A 26 -9.26 28.84 -9.99
N GLU A 27 -8.71 27.91 -9.21
CA GLU A 27 -8.43 28.12 -7.79
C GLU A 27 -7.36 29.21 -7.60
N TRP A 28 -6.30 29.24 -8.41
CA TRP A 28 -5.27 30.28 -8.33
C TRP A 28 -5.85 31.70 -8.50
N PHE A 29 -6.68 31.91 -9.53
CA PHE A 29 -7.33 33.20 -9.75
C PHE A 29 -8.31 33.54 -8.62
N TRP A 30 -9.12 32.58 -8.19
CA TRP A 30 -10.08 32.78 -7.11
C TRP A 30 -9.39 33.17 -5.79
N PHE A 31 -8.35 32.44 -5.38
CA PHE A 31 -7.58 32.75 -4.18
C PHE A 31 -6.82 34.09 -4.27
N GLY A 32 -6.56 34.58 -5.48
CA GLY A 32 -6.04 35.93 -5.73
C GLY A 32 -7.09 37.02 -5.49
N GLU A 33 -8.36 36.78 -5.83
CA GLU A 33 -9.44 37.76 -5.62
C GLU A 33 -9.80 37.95 -4.14
N VAL A 34 -9.61 36.92 -3.31
CA VAL A 34 -9.95 36.96 -1.88
C VAL A 34 -8.72 37.20 -0.96
N ASP A 35 -7.57 37.59 -1.51
CA ASP A 35 -6.30 37.80 -0.77
C ASP A 35 -5.81 36.59 0.07
N TYR A 36 -6.24 35.37 -0.29
CA TYR A 36 -5.85 34.13 0.39
C TYR A 36 -4.81 33.30 -0.38
N THR A 37 -4.06 33.92 -1.30
CA THR A 37 -3.01 33.23 -2.09
C THR A 37 -1.99 32.51 -1.20
N GLY A 38 -1.70 33.04 -0.01
CA GLY A 38 -0.85 32.36 0.98
C GLY A 38 -1.37 30.98 1.40
N ILE A 39 -2.68 30.85 1.65
CA ILE A 39 -3.32 29.58 2.03
C ILE A 39 -3.25 28.58 0.87
N PHE A 40 -3.46 29.07 -0.36
CA PHE A 40 -3.33 28.24 -1.57
C PHE A 40 -1.92 27.66 -1.71
N ILE A 41 -0.89 28.50 -1.57
CA ILE A 41 0.52 28.05 -1.64
C ILE A 41 0.84 27.05 -0.52
N GLN A 42 0.35 27.28 0.71
CA GLN A 42 0.55 26.35 1.81
C GLN A 42 -0.12 24.99 1.53
N THR A 43 -1.33 25.01 0.98
CA THR A 43 -2.06 23.81 0.56
C THR A 43 -1.27 23.05 -0.52
N LEU A 44 -0.76 23.75 -1.53
CA LEU A 44 0.01 23.13 -2.62
C LEU A 44 1.33 22.54 -2.12
N LYS A 45 2.04 23.24 -1.22
CA LYS A 45 3.27 22.74 -0.57
C LYS A 45 2.98 21.48 0.25
N ALA A 46 1.90 21.46 1.03
CA ALA A 46 1.51 20.29 1.81
C ALA A 46 1.14 19.09 0.93
N LYS A 47 0.38 19.31 -0.15
CA LYS A 47 0.05 18.27 -1.14
C LYS A 47 1.32 17.70 -1.79
N ALA A 48 2.21 18.57 -2.25
CA ALA A 48 3.44 18.18 -2.92
C ALA A 48 4.41 17.45 -1.96
N SER A 49 4.53 17.89 -0.71
CA SER A 49 5.42 17.26 0.27
C SER A 49 4.93 15.88 0.69
N VAL A 50 3.66 15.75 1.09
CA VAL A 50 3.08 14.46 1.51
C VAL A 50 3.08 13.48 0.34
N GLY A 51 2.62 13.91 -0.83
CA GLY A 51 2.61 13.08 -2.02
C GLY A 51 4.00 12.66 -2.47
N GLY A 52 4.97 13.58 -2.44
CA GLY A 52 6.36 13.33 -2.81
C GLY A 52 7.07 12.36 -1.85
N VAL A 53 6.88 12.51 -0.54
CA VAL A 53 7.45 11.60 0.47
C VAL A 53 6.88 10.20 0.30
N VAL A 54 5.56 10.05 0.18
CA VAL A 54 4.93 8.75 0.00
C VAL A 54 5.33 8.12 -1.33
N PHE A 55 5.40 8.91 -2.42
CA PHE A 55 5.92 8.45 -3.70
C PHE A 55 7.33 7.86 -3.56
N LEU A 56 8.26 8.59 -2.93
CA LEU A 56 9.64 8.14 -2.78
C LEU A 56 9.72 6.86 -1.93
N VAL A 57 9.05 6.82 -0.79
CA VAL A 57 9.06 5.65 0.10
C VAL A 57 8.44 4.43 -0.59
N ALA A 58 7.27 4.59 -1.21
CA ALA A 58 6.60 3.50 -1.94
C ALA A 58 7.42 3.04 -3.15
N PHE A 59 8.02 3.98 -3.89
CA PHE A 59 8.86 3.66 -5.04
C PHE A 59 10.08 2.85 -4.62
N LEU A 60 10.82 3.29 -3.60
CA LEU A 60 11.98 2.57 -3.10
C LEU A 60 11.59 1.16 -2.62
N ALA A 61 10.53 1.05 -1.84
CA ALA A 61 10.04 -0.25 -1.38
C ALA A 61 9.70 -1.19 -2.55
N LEU A 62 8.86 -0.77 -3.49
CA LEU A 62 8.47 -1.57 -4.65
C LEU A 62 9.67 -1.88 -5.57
N PHE A 63 10.53 -0.89 -5.80
CA PHE A 63 11.74 -1.03 -6.60
C PHE A 63 12.66 -2.11 -6.03
N PHE A 64 12.94 -2.08 -4.72
CA PHE A 64 13.80 -3.08 -4.09
C PHE A 64 13.18 -4.47 -4.11
N ASN A 65 11.88 -4.59 -3.79
CA ASN A 65 11.17 -5.87 -3.83
C ASN A 65 11.20 -6.47 -5.25
N PHE A 66 10.84 -5.68 -6.26
CA PHE A 66 10.85 -6.16 -7.65
C PHE A 66 12.26 -6.45 -8.12
N ARG A 67 13.24 -5.59 -7.83
CA ARG A 67 14.63 -5.83 -8.25
C ARG A 67 15.22 -7.09 -7.59
N LEU A 68 14.88 -7.39 -6.35
CA LEU A 68 15.28 -8.62 -5.68
C LEU A 68 14.64 -9.85 -6.34
N ALA A 69 13.34 -9.79 -6.67
CA ALA A 69 12.64 -10.87 -7.37
C ALA A 69 13.17 -11.09 -8.80
N LEU A 70 13.56 -10.02 -9.50
CA LEU A 70 13.97 -10.04 -10.90
C LEU A 70 15.47 -10.33 -11.12
N ARG A 71 16.30 -10.29 -10.08
CA ARG A 71 17.76 -10.41 -10.20
C ARG A 71 18.22 -11.76 -10.79
N ARG A 72 17.45 -12.83 -10.63
CA ARG A 72 17.82 -14.19 -11.08
C ARG A 72 16.91 -14.78 -12.16
N VAL A 73 16.12 -13.95 -12.84
CA VAL A 73 15.45 -14.37 -14.10
C VAL A 73 16.55 -14.63 -15.13
N THR A 74 16.92 -15.90 -15.28
CA THR A 74 18.07 -16.35 -16.11
C THR A 74 17.62 -16.94 -17.43
N GLN A 75 16.33 -17.24 -17.61
CA GLN A 75 15.80 -17.77 -18.86
C GLN A 75 15.10 -16.67 -19.68
N PRO A 76 15.31 -16.61 -21.01
CA PRO A 76 14.57 -15.72 -21.89
C PRO A 76 13.08 -16.11 -21.85
N PHE A 77 12.25 -15.24 -21.28
CA PHE A 77 10.83 -15.53 -21.10
C PHE A 77 10.02 -15.16 -22.33
N VAL A 78 9.06 -16.03 -22.66
CA VAL A 78 8.07 -15.84 -23.72
C VAL A 78 6.76 -15.35 -23.08
N LEU A 79 6.44 -14.05 -23.19
CA LEU A 79 5.20 -13.48 -22.62
C LEU A 79 3.91 -14.06 -23.24
N PHE A 80 4.02 -14.57 -24.46
CA PHE A 80 2.93 -15.14 -25.23
C PHE A 80 3.44 -16.44 -25.85
N PRO A 81 3.14 -17.62 -25.27
CA PRO A 81 3.39 -18.88 -25.95
C PRO A 81 2.49 -18.88 -27.18
N GLY A 82 3.05 -18.45 -28.32
CA GLY A 82 2.34 -18.33 -29.57
C GLY A 82 1.81 -19.70 -29.98
N GLY A 83 0.49 -19.86 -29.98
CA GLY A 83 -0.12 -20.81 -30.90
C GLY A 83 -0.07 -20.21 -32.30
N GLY A 84 0.76 -20.76 -33.19
CA GLY A 84 0.93 -20.31 -34.59
C GLY A 84 2.09 -19.34 -34.85
N ASP A 85 2.09 -18.66 -36.01
CA ASP A 85 3.14 -17.76 -36.56
C ASP A 85 3.49 -16.51 -35.72
N ILE A 86 2.97 -16.39 -34.50
CA ILE A 86 3.24 -15.26 -33.61
C ILE A 86 4.57 -15.51 -32.92
N LYS A 87 5.61 -14.78 -33.36
CA LYS A 87 6.93 -14.85 -32.75
C LYS A 87 6.83 -14.54 -31.24
N PRO A 88 7.35 -15.43 -30.37
CA PRO A 88 7.33 -15.19 -28.95
C PRO A 88 8.08 -13.90 -28.61
N VAL A 89 7.45 -13.01 -27.84
CA VAL A 89 8.14 -11.81 -27.33
C VAL A 89 9.09 -12.27 -26.24
N VAL A 90 10.37 -12.38 -26.60
CA VAL A 90 11.46 -12.69 -25.69
C VAL A 90 11.99 -11.39 -25.12
N LEU A 91 11.75 -11.13 -23.83
CA LEU A 91 12.35 -9.98 -23.16
C LEU A 91 13.70 -10.35 -22.56
N ASN A 92 14.68 -9.48 -22.79
CA ASN A 92 15.96 -9.56 -22.12
C ASN A 92 15.82 -9.12 -20.65
N GLN A 93 16.68 -9.65 -19.77
CA GLN A 93 16.67 -9.34 -18.33
C GLN A 93 16.66 -7.82 -18.03
N ARG A 94 17.39 -7.02 -18.82
CA ARG A 94 17.41 -5.55 -18.69
C ARG A 94 16.06 -4.92 -19.00
N GLN A 95 15.37 -5.38 -20.05
CA GLN A 95 14.06 -4.84 -20.42
C GLN A 95 13.00 -5.22 -19.39
N PHE A 96 13.08 -6.44 -18.83
CA PHE A 96 12.18 -6.88 -17.77
C PHE A 96 12.42 -6.12 -16.46
N ALA A 97 13.68 -5.85 -16.11
CA ALA A 97 14.02 -4.97 -14.99
C ALA A 97 13.51 -3.54 -15.21
N LEU A 98 13.69 -2.96 -16.41
CA LEU A 98 13.18 -1.63 -16.75
C LEU A 98 11.65 -1.56 -16.65
N LEU A 99 10.96 -2.58 -17.16
CA LEU A 99 9.51 -2.70 -17.05
C LEU A 99 9.07 -2.80 -15.58
N GLY A 100 9.76 -3.60 -14.77
CA GLY A 100 9.52 -3.67 -13.32
C GLY A 100 9.72 -2.32 -12.62
N THR A 101 10.77 -1.57 -12.97
CA THR A 101 10.99 -0.22 -12.43
C THR A 101 9.92 0.77 -12.88
N GLY A 102 9.45 0.67 -14.13
CA GLY A 102 8.37 1.50 -14.66
C GLY A 102 7.05 1.24 -13.94
N ILE A 103 6.70 -0.04 -13.71
CA ILE A 103 5.51 -0.42 -12.94
C ILE A 103 5.63 0.06 -11.50
N ALA A 104 6.79 -0.13 -10.85
CA ALA A 104 7.02 0.35 -9.48
C ALA A 104 6.85 1.88 -9.38
N ALA A 105 7.39 2.64 -10.35
CA ALA A 105 7.22 4.09 -10.41
C ALA A 105 5.76 4.50 -10.61
N LEU A 106 5.03 3.83 -11.52
CA LEU A 106 3.61 4.11 -11.77
C LEU A 106 2.75 3.82 -10.53
N LEU A 107 2.93 2.66 -9.90
CA LEU A 107 2.20 2.29 -8.67
C LEU A 107 2.52 3.26 -7.52
N ALA A 108 3.79 3.60 -7.33
CA ALA A 108 4.20 4.57 -6.32
C ALA A 108 3.62 5.96 -6.59
N LEU A 109 3.52 6.37 -7.87
CA LEU A 109 2.94 7.65 -8.26
C LEU A 109 1.45 7.70 -7.90
N VAL A 110 0.70 6.63 -8.15
CA VAL A 110 -0.71 6.53 -7.76
C VAL A 110 -0.86 6.64 -6.23
N LEU A 111 -0.01 5.96 -5.46
CA LEU A 111 -0.02 6.06 -3.99
C LEU A 111 0.37 7.46 -3.50
N GLY A 112 1.34 8.11 -4.14
CA GLY A 112 1.72 9.50 -3.87
C GLY A 112 0.58 10.48 -4.15
N ILE A 113 -0.14 10.30 -5.26
CA ILE A 113 -1.33 11.11 -5.58
C ILE A 113 -2.43 10.89 -4.53
N PHE A 114 -2.70 9.63 -4.14
CA PHE A 114 -3.64 9.33 -3.07
C PHE A 114 -3.26 10.03 -1.76
N ALA A 115 -1.99 9.92 -1.34
CA ALA A 115 -1.49 10.58 -0.14
C ALA A 115 -1.52 12.12 -0.25
N SER A 116 -1.31 12.69 -1.43
CA SER A 116 -1.42 14.14 -1.63
C SER A 116 -2.83 14.66 -1.35
N ASN A 117 -3.88 13.84 -1.56
CA ASN A 117 -5.25 14.21 -1.22
C ASN A 117 -5.50 14.20 0.30
N GLU A 118 -4.67 13.49 1.07
CA GLU A 118 -4.69 13.43 2.54
C GLU A 118 -3.81 14.51 3.21
N TRP A 119 -3.43 15.55 2.46
CA TRP A 119 -2.62 16.68 2.97
C TRP A 119 -3.21 17.33 4.23
N LEU A 120 -4.54 17.45 4.32
CA LEU A 120 -5.21 18.05 5.47
C LEU A 120 -5.11 17.16 6.71
N THR A 121 -5.19 15.83 6.53
CA THR A 121 -4.98 14.84 7.59
C THR A 121 -3.55 14.94 8.15
N TRP A 122 -2.55 15.10 7.27
CA TRP A 122 -1.18 15.37 7.68
C TRP A 122 -1.03 16.68 8.45
N LEU A 123 -1.58 17.80 7.94
CA LEU A 123 -1.46 19.10 8.61
C LEU A 123 -2.14 19.12 9.98
N LYS A 124 -3.28 18.44 10.10
CA LYS A 124 -3.99 18.25 11.38
C LYS A 124 -3.15 17.48 12.39
N TYR A 125 -2.46 16.44 11.94
CA TYR A 125 -1.55 15.67 12.79
C TYR A 125 -0.30 16.48 13.19
N SER A 126 0.33 17.17 12.24
CA SER A 126 1.57 17.92 12.50
C SER A 126 1.36 19.15 13.37
N ASN A 127 0.15 19.71 13.38
CA ASN A 127 -0.24 20.87 14.20
C ASN A 127 -1.31 20.46 15.23
N ALA A 128 -1.22 19.24 15.75
CA ALA A 128 -2.16 18.74 16.74
C ALA A 128 -1.98 19.49 18.08
N GLU A 129 -3.09 19.99 18.62
CA GLU A 129 -3.15 20.63 19.95
C GLU A 129 -4.05 19.79 20.88
N PRO A 130 -3.70 19.64 22.17
CA PRO A 130 -4.53 18.91 23.13
C PRO A 130 -5.83 19.67 23.41
N PHE A 131 -6.92 18.92 23.60
CA PHE A 131 -8.21 19.50 24.00
C PHE A 131 -8.31 19.67 25.52
N GLY A 132 -7.45 18.99 26.29
CA GLY A 132 -7.51 18.97 27.75
C GLY A 132 -8.66 18.11 28.29
N GLN A 133 -9.25 17.27 27.45
CA GLN A 133 -10.35 16.38 27.80
C GLN A 133 -9.96 14.96 27.43
N THR A 134 -9.89 14.09 28.44
CA THR A 134 -9.54 12.69 28.27
C THR A 134 -10.78 11.81 28.19
N ASP A 135 -10.75 10.84 27.29
CA ASP A 135 -11.82 9.85 27.21
C ASP A 135 -11.79 8.90 28.43
N PRO A 136 -12.95 8.49 28.96
CA PRO A 136 -13.02 7.67 30.17
C PRO A 136 -12.72 6.18 29.94
N LEU A 137 -12.60 5.71 28.69
CA LEU A 137 -12.43 4.29 28.38
C LEU A 137 -10.97 3.90 28.17
N PHE A 138 -10.22 4.73 27.44
CA PHE A 138 -8.84 4.50 27.03
C PHE A 138 -7.87 5.57 27.57
N PHE A 139 -8.37 6.59 28.29
CA PHE A 139 -7.58 7.63 28.94
C PHE A 139 -6.67 8.41 27.97
N ARG A 140 -7.14 8.65 26.75
CA ARG A 140 -6.48 9.45 25.73
C ARG A 140 -7.20 10.78 25.57
N ASP A 141 -6.43 11.83 25.30
CA ASP A 141 -7.02 13.13 24.97
C ASP A 141 -7.81 13.06 23.65
N VAL A 142 -8.89 13.84 23.54
CA VAL A 142 -9.72 13.92 22.33
C VAL A 142 -8.88 14.25 21.07
N SER A 143 -7.77 14.99 21.20
CA SER A 143 -6.81 15.26 20.12
C SER A 143 -6.28 14.00 19.44
N PHE A 144 -6.13 12.89 20.17
CA PHE A 144 -5.73 11.62 19.61
C PHE A 144 -6.72 11.15 18.54
N TYR A 145 -8.02 11.27 18.80
CA TYR A 145 -9.07 10.76 17.92
C TYR A 145 -9.32 11.65 16.70
N ILE A 146 -9.14 12.97 16.85
CA ILE A 146 -9.41 13.95 15.79
C ILE A 146 -8.19 14.14 14.87
N PHE A 147 -6.97 14.13 15.42
CA PHE A 147 -5.76 14.46 14.68
C PHE A 147 -4.87 13.25 14.42
N THR A 148 -4.60 12.44 15.45
CA THR A 148 -3.58 11.37 15.37
C THR A 148 -4.11 10.09 14.73
N LEU A 149 -5.30 9.64 15.14
CA LEU A 149 -5.90 8.39 14.68
C LEU A 149 -6.19 8.40 13.17
N PRO A 150 -6.73 9.48 12.56
CA PRO A 150 -6.91 9.54 11.11
C PRO A 150 -5.57 9.44 10.35
N PHE A 151 -4.52 10.11 10.84
CA PHE A 151 -3.19 10.02 10.23
C PHE A 151 -2.60 8.61 10.30
N TYR A 152 -2.63 7.96 11.46
CA TYR A 152 -2.18 6.56 11.58
C TYR A 152 -3.01 5.60 10.73
N THR A 153 -4.30 5.88 10.54
CA THR A 153 -5.17 5.09 9.66
C THR A 153 -4.72 5.21 8.21
N VAL A 154 -4.50 6.43 7.70
CA VAL A 154 -4.00 6.66 6.34
C VAL A 154 -2.61 6.06 6.15
N ALA A 155 -1.69 6.27 7.10
CA ALA A 155 -0.34 5.73 7.06
C ALA A 155 -0.33 4.19 7.00
N ARG A 156 -1.13 3.53 7.85
CA ARG A 156 -1.30 2.08 7.81
C ARG A 156 -1.86 1.61 6.47
N ASN A 157 -2.90 2.26 5.94
CA ASN A 157 -3.54 1.86 4.69
C ASN A 157 -2.58 1.99 3.50
N LEU A 158 -1.78 3.06 3.46
CA LEU A 158 -0.70 3.24 2.46
C LEU A 158 0.37 2.15 2.60
N ALA A 159 0.82 1.86 3.82
CA ALA A 159 1.80 0.80 4.06
C ALA A 159 1.27 -0.58 3.64
N LEU A 160 -0.01 -0.88 3.93
CA LEU A 160 -0.68 -2.10 3.49
C LEU A 160 -0.72 -2.17 1.97
N ALA A 161 -1.08 -1.09 1.28
CA ALA A 161 -1.07 -1.05 -0.18
C ALA A 161 0.32 -1.35 -0.75
N VAL A 162 1.39 -0.74 -0.20
CA VAL A 162 2.77 -1.01 -0.63
C VAL A 162 3.15 -2.47 -0.42
N VAL A 163 2.83 -3.05 0.75
CA VAL A 163 3.15 -4.45 1.06
C VAL A 163 2.38 -5.42 0.17
N VAL A 164 1.08 -5.20 -0.04
CA VAL A 164 0.24 -6.02 -0.91
C VAL A 164 0.72 -5.94 -2.37
N LEU A 165 1.01 -4.74 -2.88
CA LEU A 165 1.56 -4.57 -4.22
C LEU A 165 2.95 -5.20 -4.36
N SER A 166 3.79 -5.11 -3.33
CA SER A 166 5.10 -5.79 -3.28
C SER A 166 4.94 -7.29 -3.32
N LEU A 167 3.98 -7.83 -2.56
CA LEU A 167 3.68 -9.26 -2.52
C LEU A 167 3.18 -9.76 -3.88
N ILE A 168 2.20 -9.07 -4.48
CA ILE A 168 1.63 -9.43 -5.78
C ILE A 168 2.72 -9.37 -6.87
N GLY A 169 3.45 -8.26 -6.96
CA GLY A 169 4.46 -8.07 -7.99
C GLY A 169 5.66 -9.00 -7.83
N SER A 170 6.13 -9.25 -6.60
CA SER A 170 7.22 -10.19 -6.34
C SER A 170 6.77 -11.64 -6.59
N THR A 171 5.55 -12.00 -6.23
CA THR A 171 4.99 -13.33 -6.51
C THR A 171 4.89 -13.56 -8.01
N ALA A 172 4.35 -12.59 -8.77
CA ALA A 172 4.29 -12.65 -10.22
C ALA A 172 5.69 -12.78 -10.83
N ALA A 173 6.67 -12.02 -10.36
CA ALA A 173 8.06 -12.14 -10.77
C ALA A 173 8.64 -13.53 -10.49
N TYR A 174 8.37 -14.12 -9.33
CA TYR A 174 8.86 -15.45 -8.99
C TYR A 174 8.18 -16.58 -9.79
N VAL A 175 6.88 -16.47 -10.07
CA VAL A 175 6.16 -17.37 -10.97
C VAL A 175 6.77 -17.30 -12.37
N VAL A 176 6.97 -16.09 -12.90
CA VAL A 176 7.58 -15.89 -14.24
C VAL A 176 9.01 -16.40 -14.29
N SER A 177 9.77 -16.30 -13.18
CA SER A 177 11.13 -16.83 -13.11
C SER A 177 11.23 -18.35 -13.00
N GLY A 178 10.11 -19.06 -12.80
CA GLY A 178 10.07 -20.50 -12.55
C GLY A 178 10.57 -20.92 -11.15
N THR A 179 10.90 -19.97 -10.26
CA THR A 179 11.32 -20.28 -8.88
C THR A 179 10.14 -20.58 -7.94
N LEU A 180 8.94 -20.19 -8.36
CA LEU A 180 7.66 -20.61 -7.80
C LEU A 180 6.90 -21.40 -8.86
N ALA A 181 6.81 -22.72 -8.72
CA ALA A 181 6.14 -23.58 -9.68
C ALA A 181 5.20 -24.58 -8.97
N LEU A 182 4.08 -24.90 -9.61
CA LEU A 182 3.19 -25.97 -9.20
C LEU A 182 3.53 -27.21 -10.01
N ASP A 183 4.17 -28.19 -9.38
CA ASP A 183 4.50 -29.46 -10.02
C ASP A 183 3.41 -30.50 -9.68
N PRO A 184 2.71 -31.09 -10.68
CA PRO A 184 1.63 -32.04 -10.45
C PRO A 184 2.00 -33.24 -9.57
N GLY A 185 3.29 -33.64 -9.52
CA GLY A 185 3.75 -34.78 -8.71
C GLY A 185 4.38 -34.43 -7.36
N ARG A 186 4.85 -33.19 -7.16
CA ARG A 186 5.59 -32.75 -5.96
C ARG A 186 4.95 -31.60 -5.20
N GLY A 187 3.83 -31.06 -5.69
CA GLY A 187 3.14 -29.92 -5.11
C GLY A 187 3.85 -28.59 -5.38
N LEU A 188 3.64 -27.61 -4.49
CA LEU A 188 4.23 -26.27 -4.60
C LEU A 188 5.75 -26.32 -4.36
N ILE A 189 6.52 -26.06 -5.41
CA ILE A 189 7.99 -25.92 -5.34
C ILE A 189 8.31 -24.43 -5.18
N VAL A 190 8.91 -24.09 -4.03
CA VAL A 190 9.33 -22.73 -3.70
C VAL A 190 10.83 -22.71 -3.46
N GLY A 191 11.57 -22.00 -4.31
CA GLY A 191 13.00 -21.76 -4.12
C GLY A 191 13.30 -21.08 -2.78
N ALA A 192 14.45 -21.36 -2.19
CA ALA A 192 14.81 -20.86 -0.86
C ALA A 192 14.83 -19.32 -0.78
N GLU A 193 15.28 -18.63 -1.84
CA GLU A 193 15.27 -17.17 -1.91
C GLU A 193 13.85 -16.60 -2.01
N ALA A 194 12.99 -17.20 -2.86
CA ALA A 194 11.59 -16.80 -3.01
C ALA A 194 10.81 -16.98 -1.70
N ARG A 195 11.06 -18.10 -1.00
CA ARG A 195 10.46 -18.36 0.32
C ARG A 195 10.89 -17.34 1.36
N ARG A 196 12.19 -17.01 1.42
CA ARG A 196 12.73 -16.00 2.34
C ARG A 196 12.09 -14.65 2.08
N HIS A 197 12.13 -14.22 0.83
CA HIS A 197 11.66 -12.89 0.44
C HIS A 197 10.14 -12.76 0.63
N LEU A 198 9.34 -13.67 0.04
CA LEU A 198 7.88 -13.63 0.17
C LEU A 198 7.43 -13.84 1.63
N GLY A 199 8.08 -14.73 2.38
CA GLY A 199 7.80 -14.93 3.80
C GLY A 199 8.04 -13.68 4.63
N LEU A 200 9.09 -12.91 4.36
CA LEU A 200 9.33 -11.62 5.03
C LEU A 200 8.28 -10.56 4.65
N ILE A 201 7.84 -10.51 3.40
CA ILE A 201 6.75 -9.61 2.98
C ILE A 201 5.44 -9.99 3.69
N VAL A 202 5.12 -11.28 3.78
CA VAL A 202 3.93 -11.78 4.47
C VAL A 202 4.01 -11.53 5.98
N ALA A 203 5.18 -11.67 6.60
CA ALA A 203 5.39 -11.28 7.98
C ALA A 203 5.10 -9.78 8.18
N GLY A 204 5.61 -8.93 7.29
CA GLY A 204 5.30 -7.50 7.27
C GLY A 204 3.80 -7.20 7.12
N LEU A 205 3.09 -7.95 6.27
CA LEU A 205 1.64 -7.84 6.12
C LEU A 205 0.92 -8.13 7.44
N PHE A 206 1.28 -9.21 8.13
CA PHE A 206 0.69 -9.55 9.42
C PHE A 206 1.00 -8.53 10.52
N LEU A 207 2.19 -7.92 10.53
CA LEU A 207 2.50 -6.81 11.44
C LEU A 207 1.60 -5.60 11.20
N LEU A 208 1.31 -5.27 9.93
CA LEU A 208 0.37 -4.19 9.60
C LEU A 208 -1.09 -4.54 9.92
N LEU A 209 -1.47 -5.82 9.87
CA LEU A 209 -2.77 -6.28 10.35
C LEU A 209 -2.87 -6.16 11.88
N ALA A 210 -1.82 -6.54 12.61
CA ALA A 210 -1.74 -6.36 14.06
C ALA A 210 -1.82 -4.89 14.46
N TRP A 211 -1.09 -4.00 13.77
CA TRP A 211 -1.19 -2.55 13.99
C TRP A 211 -2.61 -2.04 13.69
N GLY A 212 -3.29 -2.62 12.70
CA GLY A 212 -4.70 -2.35 12.42
C GLY A 212 -5.62 -2.66 13.57
N ALA A 213 -5.55 -3.90 14.07
CA ALA A 213 -6.35 -4.32 15.21
C ALA A 213 -6.10 -3.43 16.44
N PHE A 214 -4.85 -3.00 16.66
CA PHE A 214 -4.54 -2.02 17.71
C PHE A 214 -5.20 -0.66 17.49
N LEU A 215 -5.23 -0.15 16.25
CA LEU A 215 -5.86 1.12 15.90
C LEU A 215 -7.40 1.03 15.89
N ASP A 216 -7.96 -0.16 15.69
CA ASP A 216 -9.42 -0.37 15.66
C ASP A 216 -10.03 -0.26 17.07
N VAL A 217 -9.27 -0.57 18.14
CA VAL A 217 -9.69 -0.39 19.54
C VAL A 217 -10.15 1.05 19.82
N PRO A 218 -9.30 2.10 19.68
CA PRO A 218 -9.75 3.47 19.88
C PRO A 218 -10.75 3.93 18.81
N ARG A 219 -10.72 3.35 17.59
CA ARG A 219 -11.65 3.74 16.52
C ARG A 219 -13.11 3.45 16.86
N LEU A 220 -13.38 2.55 17.80
CA LEU A 220 -14.73 2.30 18.33
C LEU A 220 -15.42 3.56 18.87
N LEU A 221 -14.68 4.54 19.40
CA LEU A 221 -15.27 5.78 19.92
C LEU A 221 -15.66 6.77 18.82
N THR A 222 -15.04 6.64 17.65
CA THR A 222 -15.26 7.53 16.50
C THR A 222 -16.20 6.95 15.46
N THR A 223 -16.50 5.65 15.56
CA THR A 223 -17.37 4.94 14.63
C THR A 223 -18.78 4.88 15.23
N PRO A 224 -19.84 5.29 14.51
CA PRO A 224 -21.20 5.18 15.02
C PRO A 224 -21.57 3.73 15.35
N ALA A 225 -22.09 3.49 16.56
CA ALA A 225 -22.66 2.21 16.95
C ALA A 225 -24.11 2.13 16.44
N GLY A 226 -24.26 1.75 15.17
CA GLY A 226 -25.55 1.81 14.47
C GLY A 226 -25.91 3.21 14.00
N ASN A 227 -27.21 3.44 13.68
CA ASN A 227 -27.66 4.67 13.02
C ASN A 227 -28.06 5.81 13.98
N LEU A 228 -28.01 5.58 15.30
CA LEU A 228 -28.59 6.49 16.31
C LEU A 228 -27.65 6.82 17.49
N LEU A 229 -26.59 6.03 17.72
CA LEU A 229 -25.68 6.21 18.85
C LEU A 229 -24.28 6.58 18.34
N HIS A 230 -23.79 7.74 18.75
CA HIS A 230 -22.41 8.16 18.55
C HIS A 230 -21.57 7.77 19.76
N GLY A 231 -20.48 7.04 19.53
CA GLY A 231 -19.60 6.51 20.58
C GLY A 231 -19.70 4.99 20.72
N ALA A 232 -18.82 4.41 21.56
CA ALA A 232 -18.79 2.97 21.77
C ALA A 232 -19.98 2.52 22.63
N SER A 233 -20.71 1.52 22.13
CA SER A 233 -21.76 0.87 22.92
C SER A 233 -21.18 -0.11 23.96
N TYR A 234 -21.99 -0.52 24.93
CA TYR A 234 -21.62 -1.57 25.89
C TYR A 234 -21.12 -2.84 25.18
N VAL A 235 -21.77 -3.23 24.08
CA VAL A 235 -21.40 -4.41 23.27
C VAL A 235 -20.02 -4.21 22.64
N ASP A 236 -19.71 -3.00 22.15
CA ASP A 236 -18.42 -2.72 21.54
C ASP A 236 -17.28 -2.80 22.57
N VAL A 237 -17.49 -2.23 23.76
CA VAL A 237 -16.49 -2.25 24.83
C VAL A 237 -16.27 -3.67 25.36
N VAL A 238 -17.34 -4.42 25.63
CA VAL A 238 -17.24 -5.74 26.27
C VAL A 238 -16.86 -6.84 25.28
N LEU A 239 -17.29 -6.78 24.02
CA LEU A 239 -17.04 -7.85 23.04
C LEU A 239 -15.99 -7.48 21.99
N ARG A 240 -16.04 -6.27 21.40
CA ARG A 240 -15.14 -5.92 20.29
C ARG A 240 -13.73 -5.60 20.76
N VAL A 241 -13.58 -4.91 21.90
CA VAL A 241 -12.23 -4.60 22.43
C VAL A 241 -11.43 -5.88 22.70
N PRO A 242 -11.94 -6.91 23.42
CA PRO A 242 -11.22 -8.18 23.57
C PRO A 242 -10.95 -8.87 22.24
N MET A 243 -11.91 -8.85 21.31
CA MET A 243 -11.74 -9.46 19.98
C MET A 243 -10.57 -8.82 19.20
N PHE A 244 -10.42 -7.49 19.24
CA PHE A 244 -9.29 -6.82 18.62
C PHE A 244 -7.95 -7.17 19.28
N TYR A 245 -7.90 -7.34 20.60
CA TYR A 245 -6.69 -7.81 21.26
C TYR A 245 -6.34 -9.27 20.91
N VAL A 246 -7.34 -10.14 20.76
CA VAL A 246 -7.13 -11.50 20.25
C VAL A 246 -6.60 -11.47 18.81
N LEU A 247 -7.22 -10.67 17.93
CA LEU A 247 -6.75 -10.50 16.55
C LEU A 247 -5.33 -9.94 16.48
N LEU A 248 -4.98 -9.00 17.35
CA LEU A 248 -3.62 -8.49 17.50
C LEU A 248 -2.65 -9.61 17.88
N GLY A 249 -2.99 -10.42 18.88
CA GLY A 249 -2.18 -11.57 19.30
C GLY A 249 -1.98 -12.59 18.18
N VAL A 250 -3.07 -13.00 17.52
CA VAL A 250 -3.03 -13.93 16.39
C VAL A 250 -2.21 -13.37 15.23
N ALA A 251 -2.39 -12.11 14.85
CA ALA A 251 -1.62 -11.49 13.78
C ALA A 251 -0.13 -11.39 14.11
N LEU A 252 0.24 -11.08 15.36
CA LEU A 252 1.64 -11.08 15.80
C LEU A 252 2.25 -12.50 15.77
N LEU A 253 1.49 -13.52 16.19
CA LEU A 253 1.92 -14.91 16.09
C LEU A 253 2.12 -15.34 14.63
N SER A 254 1.18 -15.00 13.74
CA SER A 254 1.29 -15.27 12.30
C SER A 254 2.48 -14.55 11.67
N ALA A 255 2.78 -13.32 12.09
CA ALA A 255 3.98 -12.61 11.65
C ALA A 255 5.27 -13.34 12.08
N ALA A 256 5.35 -13.77 13.34
CA ALA A 256 6.50 -14.49 13.87
C ALA A 256 6.69 -15.85 13.18
N LEU A 257 5.59 -16.60 12.99
CA LEU A 257 5.62 -17.86 12.26
C LEU A 257 6.05 -17.66 10.81
N SER A 258 5.49 -16.67 10.10
CA SER A 258 5.86 -16.36 8.72
C SER A 258 7.36 -16.01 8.59
N ALA A 259 7.89 -15.18 9.49
CA ALA A 259 9.31 -14.88 9.56
C ALA A 259 10.16 -16.12 9.87
N ALA A 260 9.74 -17.00 10.78
CA ALA A 260 10.44 -18.25 11.07
C ALA A 260 10.42 -19.21 9.86
N THR A 261 9.32 -19.26 9.10
CA THR A 261 9.21 -20.05 7.86
C THR A 261 10.17 -19.57 6.79
N ALA A 262 10.36 -18.25 6.68
CA ALA A 262 11.26 -17.64 5.72
C ALA A 262 12.69 -18.20 5.90
N PHE A 263 13.16 -18.37 7.13
CA PHE A 263 14.51 -18.87 7.39
C PHE A 263 14.65 -20.39 7.44
N THR A 264 13.54 -21.14 7.49
CA THR A 264 13.53 -22.61 7.62
C THR A 264 13.46 -23.34 6.28
N SER A 265 14.20 -24.45 6.15
CA SER A 265 14.30 -25.25 4.92
C SER A 265 13.09 -26.16 4.65
N ARG A 266 12.20 -26.39 5.63
CA ARG A 266 10.96 -27.17 5.47
C ARG A 266 9.77 -26.31 5.04
N ASN A 267 8.99 -26.78 4.06
CA ASN A 267 7.77 -26.14 3.54
C ASN A 267 6.57 -26.21 4.51
N ALA A 268 6.75 -26.80 5.69
CA ALA A 268 5.68 -27.13 6.62
C ALA A 268 4.82 -25.95 7.14
N PRO A 269 5.32 -24.71 7.35
CA PRO A 269 4.53 -23.76 8.14
C PRO A 269 3.77 -22.69 7.33
N ILE A 270 3.80 -22.69 5.98
CA ILE A 270 2.98 -21.76 5.18
C ILE A 270 1.49 -22.15 5.24
N ILE A 271 1.18 -23.45 5.33
CA ILE A 271 -0.19 -23.96 5.42
C ILE A 271 -0.82 -23.63 6.79
N ALA A 272 0.01 -23.53 7.85
CA ALA A 272 -0.47 -23.23 9.20
C ALA A 272 -0.78 -21.74 9.44
N ALA A 273 -0.24 -20.82 8.63
CA ALA A 273 -0.48 -19.38 8.77
C ALA A 273 -1.73 -18.88 8.01
N VAL A 274 -2.32 -19.73 7.16
CA VAL A 274 -3.51 -19.44 6.33
C VAL A 274 -4.75 -20.20 6.83
N GLY A 275 -4.59 -21.10 7.80
CA GLY A 275 -5.68 -21.85 8.44
C GLY A 275 -6.22 -21.18 9.70
#